data_AF-A0A7K3UKP0-F1
#
_entry.id   AF-A0A7K3UKP0-F1
#
_cell.length_a   1.000
_cell.length_b   1.000
_cell.length_c   1.000
_cell.angle_alpha   90.00
_cell.angle_beta   90.00
_cell.angle_gamma   90.00
#
_symmetry.space_group_name_H-M   'P 1'
#
loop_
_entity.id
_entity.type
_entity.pdbx_description
1 polymer ?
#
loop_
_entity_poly.entity_id
_entity_poly.type
_entity_poly.pdbx_seq_one_letter_code
_entity_poly.pdbx_strand_id
1 'polypeptide(L)'
;MIFSHTARILAYLVLIVGASQLALGLAIATEALLPHEQALARYAPGAPNSGAVIDRGIQKLLIAVVLGTLSEISFRLLKIRGEQ
;
A
#
# COMPACT_ATOMS: atom_id res chain seq x y z
N MET A 1 10.75 -14.12 -15.53
CA MET A 1 10.76 -12.66 -15.76
C MET A 1 9.38 -12.02 -15.54
N ILE A 2 8.31 -12.57 -16.13
CA ILE A 2 6.93 -12.05 -15.97
C ILE A 2 6.52 -11.97 -14.49
N PHE A 3 6.67 -13.05 -13.73
CA PHE A 3 6.34 -13.05 -12.29
C PHE A 3 7.02 -11.91 -11.51
N SER A 4 8.36 -11.80 -11.63
CA SER A 4 9.13 -10.79 -10.89
C SER A 4 8.74 -9.36 -11.29
N HIS A 5 8.50 -9.10 -12.58
CA HIS A 5 8.02 -7.80 -13.06
C HIS A 5 6.61 -7.49 -12.57
N THR A 6 5.67 -8.44 -12.71
CA THR A 6 4.30 -8.28 -12.24
C THR A 6 4.25 -8.07 -10.74
N ALA A 7 5.00 -8.85 -9.96
CA ALA A 7 5.11 -8.69 -8.51
C ALA A 7 5.66 -7.31 -8.12
N ARG A 8 6.64 -6.78 -8.88
CA ARG A 8 7.18 -5.44 -8.65
C ARG A 8 6.14 -4.34 -8.94
N ILE A 9 5.42 -4.46 -10.04
CA ILE A 9 4.36 -3.52 -10.41
C ILE A 9 3.25 -3.55 -9.35
N LEU A 10 2.80 -4.74 -8.95
CA LEU A 10 1.81 -4.90 -7.89
C LEU A 10 2.32 -4.33 -6.57
N ALA A 11 3.59 -4.54 -6.21
CA ALA A 11 4.19 -3.94 -5.02
C ALA A 11 4.05 -2.42 -5.04
N TYR A 12 4.40 -1.75 -6.15
CA TYR A 12 4.26 -0.30 -6.25
C TYR A 12 2.80 0.17 -6.22
N LEU A 13 1.88 -0.52 -6.90
CA LEU A 13 0.47 -0.16 -6.87
C LEU A 13 -0.10 -0.27 -5.45
N VAL A 14 0.20 -1.37 -4.75
CA VAL A 14 -0.22 -1.58 -3.37
C VAL A 14 0.43 -0.55 -2.45
N LEU A 15 1.70 -0.20 -2.68
CA LEU A 15 2.42 0.84 -1.92
C LEU A 15 1.70 2.19 -2.04
N ILE A 16 1.38 2.61 -3.26
CA ILE A 16 0.71 3.90 -3.52
C ILE A 16 -0.67 3.91 -2.86
N VAL A 17 -1.46 2.85 -3.02
CA VAL A 17 -2.79 2.76 -2.41
C VAL A 17 -2.69 2.76 -0.88
N GLY A 18 -1.74 2.02 -0.30
CA GLY A 18 -1.51 1.98 1.14
C GLY A 18 -1.07 3.33 1.71
N ALA A 19 -0.12 4.00 1.04
CA ALA A 19 0.35 5.33 1.42
C ALA A 19 -0.77 6.37 1.35
N SER A 20 -1.59 6.35 0.30
CA SER A 20 -2.75 7.24 0.17
C SER A 20 -3.78 7.01 1.28
N GLN A 21 -4.03 5.74 1.68
CA GLN A 21 -4.95 5.46 2.79
C GLN A 21 -4.41 5.93 4.13
N LEU A 22 -3.11 5.79 4.37
CA LEU A 22 -2.45 6.36 5.55
C LEU A 22 -2.56 7.88 5.59
N ALA A 23 -2.24 8.55 4.47
CA ALA A 23 -2.35 9.99 4.35
C ALA A 23 -3.79 10.48 4.58
N LEU A 24 -4.78 9.82 3.98
CA LEU A 24 -6.20 10.13 4.17
C LEU A 24 -6.64 9.88 5.61
N GLY A 25 -6.27 8.73 6.20
CA GLY A 25 -6.60 8.40 7.58
C GLY A 25 -6.07 9.45 8.56
N LEU A 26 -4.82 9.89 8.37
CA LEU A 26 -4.21 10.95 9.18
C LEU A 26 -4.89 12.31 8.94
N ALA A 27 -5.20 12.65 7.69
CA ALA A 27 -5.88 13.90 7.36
C ALA A 27 -7.31 13.97 7.95
N ILE A 28 -8.02 12.84 7.99
CA ILE A 28 -9.35 12.73 8.63
C ILE A 28 -9.21 12.80 10.15
N ALA A 29 -8.23 12.11 10.73
CA ALA A 29 -7.99 12.08 12.18
C ALA A 29 -7.60 13.45 12.74
N THR A 30 -6.92 14.27 11.94
CA THR A 30 -6.49 15.64 12.31
C THR A 30 -7.47 16.73 11.89
N GLU A 31 -8.60 16.35 11.27
CA GLU A 31 -9.61 17.28 10.72
C GLU A 31 -9.02 18.32 9.74
N ALA A 32 -7.91 17.99 9.09
CA ALA A 32 -7.15 18.92 8.24
C ALA A 32 -7.85 19.26 6.91
N LEU A 33 -8.76 18.39 6.45
CA LEU A 33 -9.47 18.56 5.17
C LEU A 33 -10.90 19.06 5.37
N LEU A 34 -11.64 18.44 6.29
CA LEU A 34 -13.06 18.66 6.58
C LEU A 34 -13.34 18.17 8.01
N PRO A 35 -14.50 18.53 8.60
CA PRO A 35 -14.98 17.94 9.84
C PRO A 35 -14.99 16.41 9.75
N HIS A 36 -14.62 15.74 10.84
CA HIS A 36 -14.33 14.30 10.86
C HIS A 36 -15.36 13.44 10.14
N GLU A 37 -16.64 13.58 10.51
CA GLU A 37 -17.77 12.82 9.95
C GLU A 37 -17.91 13.01 8.43
N GLN A 38 -17.75 14.24 7.95
CA GLN A 38 -17.87 14.57 6.53
C GLN A 38 -16.68 14.05 5.73
N ALA A 39 -15.48 14.17 6.29
CA ALA A 39 -14.25 13.66 5.69
C ALA A 39 -14.28 12.13 5.58
N LEU A 40 -14.74 11.45 6.64
CA LEU A 40 -14.89 10.00 6.68
C LEU A 40 -15.91 9.52 5.64
N ALA A 41 -17.09 10.16 5.57
CA ALA A 41 -18.11 9.81 4.59
C ALA A 41 -17.64 10.01 3.13
N ARG A 42 -16.84 11.05 2.87
CA ARG A 42 -16.40 11.39 1.51
C ARG A 42 -15.21 10.56 1.02
N TYR A 43 -14.20 10.38 1.87
CA TYR A 43 -12.91 9.81 1.46
C TYR A 43 -12.71 8.37 1.92
N ALA A 44 -13.49 7.90 2.89
CA ALA A 44 -13.42 6.55 3.41
C ALA A 44 -14.81 5.93 3.62
N PRO A 45 -15.66 5.87 2.57
CA PRO A 45 -16.99 5.30 2.69
C PRO A 45 -16.93 3.86 3.20
N GLY A 46 -17.76 3.55 4.21
CA GLY A 46 -17.82 2.22 4.84
C GLY A 46 -16.67 1.91 5.80
N ALA A 47 -15.79 2.87 6.13
CA ALA A 47 -14.89 2.74 7.26
C ALA A 47 -15.61 3.15 8.56
N PRO A 48 -15.49 2.37 9.65
CA PRO A 48 -16.14 2.70 10.92
C PRO A 48 -15.52 3.92 11.62
N ASN A 49 -14.24 4.21 11.36
CA ASN A 49 -13.52 5.39 11.84
C ASN A 49 -12.23 5.60 11.04
N SER A 50 -11.54 6.72 11.28
CA SER A 50 -10.24 7.04 10.65
C SER A 50 -9.14 6.02 10.97
N GLY A 51 -9.13 5.44 12.17
CA GLY A 51 -8.19 4.39 12.57
C GLY A 51 -8.26 3.17 11.67
N ALA A 52 -9.46 2.71 11.33
CA ALA A 52 -9.65 1.58 10.41
C ALA A 52 -9.10 1.87 8.99
N VAL A 53 -9.05 3.14 8.56
CA VAL A 53 -8.44 3.54 7.27
C VAL A 53 -6.92 3.46 7.37
N ILE A 54 -6.36 3.91 8.48
CA ILE A 54 -4.93 3.84 8.79
C ILE A 54 -4.49 2.36 8.83
N ASP A 55 -5.21 1.50 9.55
CA ASP A 55 -4.90 0.07 9.66
C ASP A 55 -4.87 -0.63 8.30
N ARG A 56 -5.87 -0.36 7.44
CA ARG A 56 -5.90 -0.85 6.06
C ARG A 56 -4.72 -0.34 5.24
N GLY A 57 -4.32 0.92 5.45
CA GLY A 57 -3.14 1.52 4.82
C GLY A 57 -1.85 0.83 5.24
N ILE A 58 -1.65 0.63 6.55
CA ILE A 58 -0.48 -0.08 7.11
C ILE A 58 -0.40 -1.51 6.58
N GLN A 59 -1.51 -2.25 6.59
CA GLN A 59 -1.55 -3.61 6.06
C GLN A 59 -1.11 -3.67 4.60
N LYS A 60 -1.57 -2.72 3.77
CA LYS A 60 -1.14 -2.61 2.37
C LYS A 60 0.34 -2.27 2.25
N LEU A 61 0.87 -1.37 3.07
CA LEU A 61 2.31 -1.08 3.06
C LEU A 61 3.13 -2.33 3.38
N LEU A 62 2.72 -3.13 4.37
CA LEU A 62 3.38 -4.40 4.69
C LEU A 62 3.33 -5.37 3.51
N ILE A 63 2.17 -5.51 2.85
CA ILE A 63 2.02 -6.35 1.65
C ILE A 63 2.95 -5.84 0.53
N ALA A 64 3.03 -4.53 0.31
CA ALA A 64 3.89 -3.94 -0.70
C ALA A 64 5.38 -4.22 -0.44
N VAL A 65 5.81 -4.11 0.82
CA VAL A 65 7.19 -4.46 1.23
C VAL A 65 7.47 -5.93 0.93
N VAL A 66 6.59 -6.84 1.34
CA VAL A 66 6.74 -8.28 1.10
C VAL A 66 6.81 -8.58 -0.40
N LEU A 67 5.89 -8.05 -1.21
CA LEU A 67 5.89 -8.24 -2.66
C LEU A 67 7.15 -7.68 -3.33
N GLY A 68 7.60 -6.50 -2.91
CA GLY A 68 8.83 -5.88 -3.40
C GLY A 68 10.07 -6.73 -3.09
N THR A 69 10.18 -7.22 -1.85
CA THR A 69 11.27 -8.11 -1.43
C THR A 69 11.26 -9.41 -2.21
N LEU A 70 10.10 -10.06 -2.36
CA LEU A 70 9.99 -11.30 -3.14
C LEU A 70 10.34 -11.10 -4.61
N SER A 71 9.92 -9.98 -5.20
CA SER A 71 10.28 -9.61 -6.57
C SER A 71 11.80 -9.47 -6.72
N GLU A 72 12.44 -8.74 -5.80
CA GLU A 72 13.89 -8.51 -5.80
C GLU A 72 14.69 -9.82 -5.64
N ILE A 73 14.27 -10.69 -4.71
CA ILE A 73 14.89 -12.02 -4.52
C ILE A 73 14.74 -12.84 -5.81
N SER A 74 13.55 -12.83 -6.42
CA SER A 74 13.30 -13.54 -7.67
C SER A 74 14.20 -13.05 -8.81
N PHE A 75 14.41 -11.74 -8.94
CA PHE A 75 15.34 -11.18 -9.92
C PHE A 75 16.78 -11.63 -9.69
N ARG A 76 17.24 -11.60 -8.43
CA ARG A 76 18.61 -12.02 -8.09
C ARG A 76 18.85 -13.51 -8.38
N LEU A 77 17.88 -14.37 -8.05
CA LEU A 77 17.96 -15.79 -8.35
C LEU A 77 17.97 -16.07 -9.86
N LEU A 78 17.15 -15.35 -10.64
CA LEU A 78 17.16 -15.47 -12.10
C LEU A 78 18.48 -14.98 -12.71
N LYS A 79 19.07 -13.91 -12.17
CA LYS A 79 20.37 -13.41 -12.60
C LYS A 79 21.47 -14.44 -12.37
N ILE A 80 21.56 -15.00 -11.16
CA ILE A 80 22.56 -16.02 -10.80
C ILE A 80 22.44 -17.25 -11.72
N ARG A 81 21.21 -17.67 -12.04
CA ARG A 81 20.96 -18.83 -12.92
C ARG A 81 21.32 -18.57 -14.39
N GLY A 82 21.25 -17.31 -14.85
CA GLY A 82 21.59 -16.92 -16.22
C GLY A 82 23.08 -16.61 -16.44
N GLU A 83 23.87 -16.52 -15.36
CA GLU A 83 25.33 -16.39 -15.38
C GLU A 83 26.05 -17.76 -15.31
N GLN A 84 25.31 -18.87 -15.50
CA GLN A 84 25.81 -20.22 -15.78
C GLN A 84 25.55 -20.58 -17.25
#